data_AF-A0A8T5FNR3-F1
#
_entry.id   AF-A0A8T5FNR3-F1
#
_cell.length_a   1.000
_cell.length_b   1.000
_cell.length_c   1.000
_cell.angle_alpha   90.00
_cell.angle_beta   90.00
_cell.angle_gamma   90.00
#
_symmetry.space_group_name_H-M   'P 1'
#
loop_
_entity.id
_entity.type
_entity.pdbx_description
1 polymer ?
#
loop_
_entity_poly.entity_id
_entity_poly.type
_entity_poly.pdbx_seq_one_letter_code
_entity_poly.pdbx_strand_id
1 'polypeptide(L)'
;MELDTNDLKILGAVKKGLTTFGGIKNVMNLKKDELVKILDILDESEMIRSTTDTGLLGQKKLIIHLTDKGEQKIQEYLEILRKKWRDMLDLAIAGERDQLDQMIKDNPFMVNMMVFFKVTDLPTLSRLNLRFLLEGKHLCYKCKKELTRFTQRFSVSDVRKFQFKLPRGMTTRDDLCADCFNKLTKH
;
A
#
# COMPACT_ATOMS: atom_id res chain seq x y z
N MET A 1 16.71 10.40 -10.71
CA MET A 1 16.33 9.00 -10.49
C MET A 1 15.04 8.98 -9.70
N GLU A 2 14.02 8.30 -10.21
CA GLU A 2 12.76 8.09 -9.52
C GLU A 2 12.88 6.78 -8.74
N LEU A 3 12.74 6.85 -7.42
CA LEU A 3 12.77 5.67 -6.55
C LEU A 3 11.44 4.92 -6.68
N ASP A 4 11.49 3.60 -6.66
CA ASP A 4 10.30 2.79 -6.64
C ASP A 4 9.69 2.68 -5.22
N THR A 5 8.58 1.96 -5.12
CA THR A 5 7.89 1.75 -3.86
C THR A 5 8.71 0.96 -2.84
N ASN A 6 9.49 -0.02 -3.28
CA ASN A 6 10.32 -0.85 -2.41
C ASN A 6 11.56 -0.10 -1.92
N ASP A 7 12.19 0.72 -2.76
CA ASP A 7 13.27 1.63 -2.39
C ASP A 7 12.83 2.54 -1.22
N LEU A 8 11.68 3.20 -1.38
CA LEU A 8 11.11 4.08 -0.37
C LEU A 8 10.71 3.33 0.91
N LYS A 9 10.20 2.09 0.80
CA LYS A 9 9.93 1.24 1.97
C LYS A 9 11.20 0.90 2.72
N ILE A 10 12.30 0.57 2.04
CA ILE A 10 13.58 0.25 2.67
C ILE A 10 14.14 1.49 3.38
N LEU A 11 14.16 2.66 2.73
CA LEU A 11 14.56 3.92 3.38
C LEU A 11 13.72 4.18 4.64
N GLY A 12 12.39 4.03 4.54
CA GLY A 12 11.50 4.17 5.69
C GLY A 12 11.71 3.12 6.79
N ALA A 13 12.11 1.90 6.45
CA ALA A 13 12.43 0.84 7.42
C ALA A 13 13.75 1.12 8.15
N VAL A 14 14.79 1.56 7.42
CA VAL A 14 16.07 1.98 8.00
C VAL A 14 15.86 3.17 8.94
N LYS A 15 15.07 4.17 8.54
CA LYS A 15 14.66 5.30 9.41
C LYS A 15 14.01 4.84 10.72
N LYS A 16 13.27 3.72 10.70
CA LYS A 16 12.63 3.12 11.88
C LYS A 16 13.56 2.21 12.70
N GLY A 17 14.85 2.15 12.36
CA GLY A 17 15.86 1.37 13.08
C GLY A 17 16.10 -0.04 12.54
N LEU A 18 15.51 -0.42 11.40
CA LEU A 18 15.79 -1.70 10.76
C LEU A 18 17.07 -1.59 9.92
N THR A 19 18.23 -1.73 10.57
CA THR A 19 19.53 -1.40 9.97
C THR A 19 20.33 -2.61 9.47
N THR A 20 19.93 -3.84 9.80
CA THR A 20 20.69 -5.03 9.37
C THR A 20 20.13 -5.62 8.08
N PHE A 21 21.01 -6.08 7.17
CA PHE A 21 20.58 -6.74 5.93
C PHE A 21 19.59 -7.89 6.20
N GLY A 22 19.91 -8.75 7.16
CA GLY A 22 19.05 -9.88 7.54
C GLY A 22 17.70 -9.43 8.11
N GLY A 23 17.69 -8.38 8.92
CA GLY A 23 16.46 -7.78 9.45
C GLY A 23 15.57 -7.24 8.35
N ILE A 24 16.13 -6.41 7.44
CA ILE A 24 15.40 -5.85 6.30
C ILE A 24 14.84 -6.97 5.43
N LYS A 25 15.67 -7.94 5.02
CA LYS A 25 15.24 -9.06 4.19
C LYS A 25 14.03 -9.80 4.77
N ASN A 26 14.10 -10.13 6.06
CA ASN A 26 13.09 -10.94 6.73
C ASN A 26 11.79 -10.16 6.96
N VAL A 27 11.87 -8.91 7.43
CA VAL A 27 10.68 -8.08 7.70
C VAL A 27 9.99 -7.67 6.39
N MET A 28 10.77 -7.37 5.35
CA MET A 28 10.25 -6.96 4.05
C MET A 28 9.88 -8.13 3.14
N ASN A 29 10.19 -9.37 3.54
CA ASN A 29 9.97 -10.59 2.76
C ASN A 29 10.55 -10.51 1.33
N LEU A 30 11.78 -9.99 1.21
CA LEU A 30 12.50 -9.83 -0.05
C LEU A 30 13.45 -10.99 -0.30
N LYS A 31 13.70 -11.30 -1.58
CA LYS A 31 14.81 -12.20 -1.92
C LYS A 31 16.16 -11.52 -1.68
N LYS A 32 17.22 -12.32 -1.52
CA LYS A 32 18.56 -11.79 -1.23
C LYS A 32 19.07 -10.89 -2.36
N ASP A 33 18.96 -11.35 -3.60
CA ASP A 33 19.38 -10.64 -4.81
C ASP A 33 18.58 -9.36 -5.05
N GLU A 34 17.29 -9.40 -4.76
CA GLU A 34 16.41 -8.23 -4.81
C GLU A 34 16.85 -7.15 -3.80
N LEU A 35 17.07 -7.55 -2.54
CA LEU A 35 17.54 -6.60 -1.51
C LEU A 35 18.91 -6.01 -1.84
N VAL A 36 19.83 -6.81 -2.39
CA VAL A 36 21.16 -6.32 -2.79
C VAL A 36 21.02 -5.21 -3.84
N LYS A 37 20.23 -5.43 -4.91
CA LYS A 37 20.03 -4.43 -5.95
C LYS A 37 19.46 -3.11 -5.41
N ILE A 38 18.48 -3.19 -4.51
CA ILE A 38 17.90 -1.98 -3.92
C ILE A 38 18.93 -1.25 -3.07
N LEU A 39 19.69 -1.97 -2.23
CA LEU A 39 20.71 -1.35 -1.40
C LEU A 39 21.83 -0.73 -2.24
N ASP A 40 22.25 -1.38 -3.33
CA ASP A 40 23.24 -0.83 -4.25
C ASP A 40 22.74 0.50 -4.85
N ILE A 41 21.50 0.54 -5.35
CA ILE A 41 20.87 1.77 -5.88
C ILE A 41 20.84 2.88 -4.82
N LEU A 42 20.44 2.55 -3.58
CA LEU A 42 20.34 3.52 -2.50
C LEU A 42 21.70 4.04 -2.03
N ASP A 43 22.74 3.19 -2.04
CA ASP A 43 24.11 3.53 -1.68
C ASP A 43 24.78 4.38 -2.77
N GLU A 44 24.65 3.99 -4.05
CA GLU A 44 25.09 4.78 -5.22
C GLU A 44 24.39 6.14 -5.29
N SER A 45 23.14 6.21 -4.82
CA SER A 45 22.38 7.46 -4.71
C SER A 45 22.74 8.29 -3.47
N GLU A 46 23.66 7.82 -2.63
CA GLU A 46 24.08 8.42 -1.36
C GLU A 46 22.92 8.59 -0.34
N MET A 47 21.86 7.78 -0.45
CA MET A 47 20.70 7.83 0.46
C MET A 47 20.92 6.98 1.70
N ILE A 48 21.77 5.96 1.58
CA ILE A 48 22.26 5.15 2.68
C ILE A 48 23.78 5.11 2.63
N ARG A 49 24.37 4.59 3.71
CA ARG A 49 25.75 4.13 3.75
C ARG A 49 25.80 2.79 4.45
N SER A 50 26.66 1.90 4.00
CA SER A 50 26.88 0.61 4.67
C SER A 50 28.20 0.59 5.46
N THR A 51 28.17 0.04 6.67
CA THR A 51 29.37 -0.21 7.49
C THR A 51 29.39 -1.66 7.93
N THR A 52 30.58 -2.18 8.24
CA THR A 52 30.71 -3.50 8.89
C THR A 52 30.89 -3.33 10.38
N ASP A 53 30.04 -3.97 11.18
CA ASP A 53 30.13 -4.01 12.63
C ASP A 53 30.29 -5.45 13.15
N THR A 54 30.75 -5.62 14.37
CA THR A 54 30.95 -6.94 15.00
C THR A 54 29.77 -7.24 15.92
N GLY A 55 29.03 -8.31 15.62
CA GLY A 55 27.92 -8.77 16.45
C GLY A 55 28.40 -9.45 17.74
N LEU A 56 27.44 -9.74 18.64
CA LEU A 56 27.64 -10.34 19.98
C LEU A 56 28.47 -11.64 20.03
N LEU A 57 28.63 -12.35 18.91
CA LEU A 57 29.41 -13.59 18.82
C LEU A 57 30.65 -13.44 17.91
N GLY A 58 31.15 -12.21 17.70
CA GLY A 58 32.31 -11.94 16.83
C GLY A 58 32.02 -11.97 15.33
N GLN A 59 30.79 -12.31 14.93
CA GLN A 59 30.35 -12.33 13.54
C GLN A 59 30.24 -10.91 12.95
N LYS A 60 30.86 -10.69 11.80
CA LYS A 60 30.72 -9.42 11.06
C LYS A 60 29.29 -9.28 10.51
N LYS A 61 28.70 -8.10 10.68
CA LYS A 61 27.36 -7.75 10.20
C LYS A 61 27.42 -6.48 9.37
N LEU A 62 26.73 -6.50 8.23
CA LEU A 62 26.47 -5.29 7.45
C LEU A 62 25.39 -4.47 8.15
N ILE A 63 25.74 -3.24 8.53
CA ILE A 63 24.86 -2.25 9.12
C ILE A 63 24.62 -1.15 8.09
N ILE A 64 23.36 -0.84 7.86
CA ILE A 64 22.90 0.17 6.91
C ILE A 64 22.46 1.38 7.72
N HIS A 65 23.01 2.53 7.38
CA HIS A 65 22.70 3.81 8.00
C HIS A 65 22.02 4.71 6.98
N LEU A 66 21.03 5.47 7.42
CA LEU A 66 20.41 6.52 6.62
C LEU A 66 21.33 7.74 6.59
N THR A 67 21.49 8.37 5.42
CA THR A 67 22.18 9.66 5.28
C THR A 67 21.20 10.82 5.42
N ASP A 68 21.71 12.05 5.56
CA ASP A 68 20.87 13.25 5.55
C ASP A 68 20.10 13.41 4.23
N LYS A 69 20.71 13.01 3.11
CA LYS A 69 20.06 12.99 1.79
C LYS A 69 18.91 11.99 1.74
N GLY A 70 19.11 10.79 2.30
CA GLY A 70 18.06 9.79 2.43
C GLY A 70 16.91 10.26 3.33
N GLU A 71 17.24 10.91 4.45
CA GLU A 71 16.26 11.51 5.36
C GLU A 71 15.43 12.60 4.66
N GLN A 72 16.09 13.54 3.97
CA GLN A 72 15.41 14.57 3.18
C GLN A 72 14.48 13.96 2.14
N LYS A 73 14.93 12.91 1.44
CA LYS A 73 14.11 12.23 0.43
C LYS A 73 12.83 11.62 1.01
N ILE A 74 12.92 11.03 2.20
CA ILE A 74 11.74 10.52 2.92
C ILE A 74 10.79 11.67 3.25
N GLN A 75 11.30 12.83 3.72
CA GLN A 75 10.44 13.98 4.06
C GLN A 75 9.71 14.54 2.83
N GLU A 76 10.41 14.68 1.70
CA GLU A 76 9.79 15.09 0.43
C GLU A 76 8.65 14.14 0.03
N TYR A 77 8.87 12.84 0.17
CA TYR A 77 7.86 11.84 -0.13
C TYR A 77 6.67 11.89 0.85
N LEU A 78 6.93 12.12 2.15
CA LEU A 78 5.88 12.29 3.15
C LEU A 78 4.98 13.49 2.84
N GLU A 79 5.53 14.61 2.38
CA GLU A 79 4.74 15.78 1.98
C GLU A 79 3.84 15.47 0.77
N ILE A 80 4.36 14.73 -0.21
CA ILE A 80 3.55 14.25 -1.34
C ILE A 80 2.39 13.38 -0.85
N LEU A 81 2.66 12.42 0.03
CA LEU A 81 1.62 11.55 0.59
C LEU A 81 0.59 12.34 1.40
N ARG A 82 1.00 13.31 2.22
CA ARG A 82 0.09 14.18 2.99
C ARG A 82 -0.81 15.01 2.09
N LYS A 83 -0.26 15.58 1.00
CA LYS A 83 -1.06 16.29 0.01
C LYS A 83 -2.09 15.37 -0.65
N LYS A 84 -1.66 14.23 -1.18
CA LYS A 84 -2.57 13.27 -1.82
C LYS A 84 -3.64 12.73 -0.87
N TRP A 85 -3.32 12.56 0.41
CA TRP A 85 -4.30 12.15 1.41
C TRP A 85 -5.40 13.21 1.60
N ARG A 86 -5.06 14.49 1.64
CA ARG A 86 -6.05 15.58 1.68
C ARG A 86 -6.93 15.58 0.43
N ASP A 87 -6.34 15.46 -0.75
CA ASP A 87 -7.08 15.40 -2.02
C ASP A 87 -8.07 14.21 -2.02
N MET A 88 -7.67 13.05 -1.50
CA MET A 88 -8.57 11.89 -1.37
C MET A 88 -9.71 12.14 -0.39
N LEU A 89 -9.47 12.84 0.73
CA LEU A 89 -10.53 13.17 1.68
C LEU A 89 -11.57 14.09 1.04
N ASP A 90 -11.14 15.10 0.29
CA ASP A 90 -12.04 16.02 -0.40
C ASP A 90 -12.91 15.29 -1.43
N LEU A 91 -12.31 14.40 -2.23
CA LEU A 91 -13.05 13.55 -3.18
C LEU A 91 -14.03 12.60 -2.47
N ALA A 92 -13.64 12.01 -1.35
CA ALA A 92 -14.50 11.13 -0.58
C ALA A 92 -15.72 11.86 0.00
N ILE A 93 -15.52 13.09 0.50
CA ILE A 93 -16.59 13.96 1.01
C ILE A 93 -17.53 14.39 -0.12
N ALA A 94 -16.98 14.69 -1.30
CA ALA A 94 -17.74 15.04 -2.49
C ALA A 94 -18.47 13.84 -3.13
N GLY A 95 -18.16 12.60 -2.73
CA GLY A 95 -18.73 11.39 -3.32
C GLY A 95 -18.15 11.03 -4.69
N GLU A 96 -17.00 11.58 -5.05
CA GLU A 96 -16.31 11.46 -6.34
C GLU A 96 -15.53 10.14 -6.45
N ARG A 97 -16.26 9.03 -6.42
CA ARG A 97 -15.66 7.68 -6.36
C ARG A 97 -14.81 7.33 -7.57
N ASP A 98 -15.23 7.73 -8.78
CA ASP A 98 -14.50 7.38 -10.01
C ASP A 98 -13.09 8.02 -10.04
N GLN A 99 -12.96 9.22 -9.46
CA GLN A 99 -11.69 9.91 -9.33
C GLN A 99 -10.79 9.21 -8.29
N LEU A 100 -11.35 8.81 -7.14
CA LEU A 100 -10.63 8.00 -6.15
C LEU A 100 -10.12 6.68 -6.76
N ASP A 101 -10.96 5.99 -7.53
CA ASP A 101 -10.58 4.76 -8.22
C ASP A 101 -9.45 5.01 -9.23
N GLN A 102 -9.49 6.13 -9.96
CA GLN A 102 -8.42 6.49 -10.90
C GLN A 102 -7.10 6.78 -10.18
N MET A 103 -7.12 7.49 -9.05
CA MET A 103 -5.91 7.72 -8.24
C MET A 103 -5.23 6.40 -7.83
N ILE A 104 -6.02 5.36 -7.54
CA ILE A 104 -5.50 4.02 -7.20
C ILE A 104 -5.07 3.22 -8.44
N LYS A 105 -5.62 3.47 -9.64
CA LYS A 105 -5.07 2.91 -10.90
C LYS A 105 -3.65 3.37 -11.10
N ASP A 106 -3.47 4.68 -10.99
CA ASP A 106 -2.23 5.34 -11.37
C ASP A 106 -1.14 5.05 -10.34
N ASN A 107 -1.52 4.80 -9.08
CA ASN A 107 -0.60 4.40 -8.03
C ASN A 107 -1.25 3.41 -7.03
N PRO A 108 -1.21 2.09 -7.32
CA PRO A 108 -1.89 1.05 -6.54
C PRO A 108 -1.44 1.00 -5.07
N PHE A 109 -0.14 1.10 -4.81
CA PHE A 109 0.42 0.99 -3.47
C PHE A 109 0.34 2.29 -2.65
N MET A 110 -0.15 3.40 -3.21
CA MET A 110 -0.10 4.72 -2.59
C MET A 110 -0.71 4.74 -1.18
N VAL A 111 -1.91 4.19 -1.00
CA VAL A 111 -2.56 4.17 0.32
C VAL A 111 -1.87 3.18 1.27
N ASN A 112 -1.31 2.08 0.75
CA ASN A 112 -0.48 1.17 1.54
C ASN A 112 0.77 1.92 2.05
N MET A 113 1.36 2.79 1.25
CA MET A 113 2.49 3.64 1.63
C MET A 113 2.10 4.70 2.66
N MET A 114 0.92 5.31 2.54
CA MET A 114 0.39 6.22 3.56
C MET A 114 0.24 5.53 4.92
N VAL A 115 -0.27 4.30 4.94
CA VAL A 115 -0.37 3.50 6.17
C VAL A 115 1.01 3.13 6.71
N PHE A 116 1.92 2.67 5.84
CA PHE A 116 3.29 2.31 6.23
C PHE A 116 4.03 3.50 6.88
N PHE A 117 3.90 4.69 6.30
CA PHE A 117 4.52 5.91 6.78
C PHE A 117 3.71 6.66 7.85
N LYS A 118 2.57 6.12 8.29
CA LYS A 118 1.68 6.70 9.31
C LYS A 118 1.11 8.08 8.91
N VAL A 119 0.90 8.33 7.62
CA VAL A 119 0.12 9.48 7.13
C VAL A 119 -1.37 9.28 7.42
N THR A 120 -1.83 8.03 7.37
CA THR A 120 -3.15 7.58 7.81
C THR A 120 -3.01 6.20 8.47
N ASP A 121 -4.12 5.64 8.97
CA ASP A 121 -4.13 4.32 9.57
C ASP A 121 -5.38 3.49 9.17
N LEU A 122 -5.32 2.18 9.43
CA LEU A 122 -6.42 1.28 9.10
C LEU A 122 -7.73 1.67 9.82
N PRO A 123 -7.75 2.06 11.12
CA PRO A 123 -8.95 2.57 11.77
C PRO A 123 -9.59 3.77 11.06
N THR A 124 -8.79 4.76 10.65
CA THR A 124 -9.25 5.97 9.96
C THR A 124 -9.84 5.61 8.60
N LEU A 125 -9.14 4.78 7.81
CA LEU A 125 -9.66 4.26 6.55
C LEU A 125 -10.97 3.49 6.76
N SER A 126 -11.11 2.75 7.86
CA SER A 126 -12.34 2.01 8.18
C SER A 126 -13.50 2.95 8.48
N ARG A 127 -13.28 3.96 9.33
CA ARG A 127 -14.31 4.95 9.71
C ARG A 127 -14.81 5.74 8.50
N LEU A 128 -13.93 6.02 7.55
CA LEU A 128 -14.25 6.76 6.33
C LEU A 128 -14.74 5.85 5.18
N ASN A 129 -14.86 4.54 5.40
CA ASN A 129 -15.18 3.56 4.36
C ASN A 129 -14.20 3.53 3.17
N LEU A 130 -12.95 3.92 3.38
CA LEU A 130 -11.88 4.03 2.37
C LEU A 130 -10.93 2.82 2.32
N ARG A 131 -11.19 1.75 3.08
CA ARG A 131 -10.33 0.55 3.08
C ARG A 131 -10.20 -0.12 1.71
N PHE A 132 -11.14 0.13 0.78
CA PHE A 132 -11.08 -0.39 -0.59
C PHE A 132 -9.95 0.22 -1.42
N LEU A 133 -9.38 1.35 -0.98
CA LEU A 133 -8.23 1.99 -1.62
C LEU A 133 -6.90 1.26 -1.34
N LEU A 134 -6.88 0.31 -0.40
CA LEU A 134 -5.69 -0.48 -0.09
C LEU A 134 -5.52 -1.58 -1.14
N GLU A 135 -4.34 -1.64 -1.75
CA GLU A 135 -4.00 -2.74 -2.63
C GLU A 135 -3.96 -4.07 -1.87
N GLY A 136 -4.48 -5.11 -2.52
CA GLY A 136 -4.56 -6.47 -1.99
C GLY A 136 -5.74 -6.69 -1.03
N LYS A 137 -6.46 -5.62 -0.66
CA LYS A 137 -7.70 -5.71 0.13
C LYS A 137 -8.91 -5.58 -0.78
N HIS A 138 -9.46 -6.72 -1.18
CA HIS A 138 -10.75 -6.77 -1.85
C HIS A 138 -11.85 -6.74 -0.80
N LEU A 139 -12.74 -5.74 -0.84
CA LEU A 139 -13.87 -5.65 0.08
C LEU A 139 -15.17 -5.81 -0.68
N CYS A 140 -16.16 -6.45 -0.05
CA CYS A 140 -17.52 -6.46 -0.56
C CYS A 140 -18.03 -5.03 -0.67
N TYR A 141 -18.49 -4.63 -1.86
CA TYR A 141 -19.05 -3.32 -2.11
C TYR A 141 -20.11 -2.92 -1.09
N LYS A 142 -21.02 -3.85 -0.76
CA LYS A 142 -22.21 -3.62 0.06
C LYS A 142 -21.94 -3.73 1.56
N CYS A 143 -21.37 -4.84 2.02
CA CYS A 143 -21.18 -5.07 3.46
C CYS A 143 -19.76 -4.78 3.97
N LYS A 144 -18.84 -4.35 3.09
CA LYS A 144 -17.45 -3.99 3.41
C LYS A 144 -16.62 -5.12 4.06
N LYS A 145 -17.12 -6.36 4.09
CA LYS A 145 -16.36 -7.52 4.55
C LYS A 145 -15.21 -7.84 3.60
N GLU A 146 -14.10 -8.32 4.14
CA GLU A 146 -12.94 -8.73 3.33
C GLU A 146 -13.25 -9.97 2.49
N LEU A 147 -12.96 -9.89 1.18
CA LEU A 147 -13.09 -10.95 0.21
C LEU A 147 -11.71 -11.57 0.01
N THR A 148 -11.44 -12.61 0.79
CA THR A 148 -10.17 -13.35 0.69
C THR A 148 -10.06 -14.08 -0.66
N ARG A 149 -8.87 -14.60 -0.98
CA ARG A 149 -8.67 -15.41 -2.20
C ARG A 149 -9.61 -16.62 -2.34
N PHE A 150 -10.13 -17.11 -1.21
CA PHE A 150 -11.04 -18.25 -1.15
C PHE A 150 -12.52 -17.83 -1.18
N THR A 151 -12.81 -16.52 -1.13
CA THR A 151 -14.17 -16.01 -1.16
C THR A 151 -14.67 -15.95 -2.59
N GLN A 152 -15.88 -16.45 -2.83
CA GLN A 152 -16.57 -16.26 -4.12
C GLN A 152 -16.93 -14.78 -4.28
N ARG A 153 -16.50 -14.20 -5.40
CA ARG A 153 -16.66 -12.78 -5.74
C ARG A 153 -17.57 -12.64 -6.94
N PHE A 154 -18.42 -11.63 -6.91
CA PHE A 154 -19.37 -11.32 -7.98
C PHE A 154 -19.18 -9.88 -8.41
N SER A 155 -18.81 -9.70 -9.67
CA SER A 155 -18.57 -8.41 -10.31
C SER A 155 -19.85 -7.82 -10.90
N VAL A 156 -19.75 -6.60 -11.45
CA VAL A 156 -20.83 -5.99 -12.25
C VAL A 156 -21.30 -6.91 -13.39
N SER A 157 -20.37 -7.64 -14.03
CA SER A 157 -20.70 -8.57 -15.12
C SER A 157 -21.59 -9.71 -14.63
N ASP A 158 -21.35 -10.21 -13.42
CA ASP A 158 -22.17 -11.25 -12.81
C ASP A 158 -23.58 -10.72 -12.48
N VAL A 159 -23.67 -9.53 -11.89
CA VAL A 159 -24.96 -8.89 -11.58
C VAL A 159 -25.83 -8.76 -12.83
N ARG A 160 -25.23 -8.32 -13.95
CA ARG A 160 -25.92 -8.22 -15.24
C ARG A 160 -26.29 -9.57 -15.82
N LYS A 161 -25.37 -10.55 -15.78
CA LYS A 161 -25.60 -11.92 -16.27
C LYS A 161 -26.81 -12.58 -15.62
N PHE A 162 -27.02 -12.35 -14.33
CA PHE A 162 -28.15 -12.91 -13.57
C PHE A 162 -29.39 -12.00 -13.52
N GLN A 163 -29.42 -10.91 -14.31
CA GLN A 163 -30.53 -9.96 -14.41
C GLN A 163 -30.93 -9.33 -13.06
N PHE A 164 -29.96 -9.11 -12.18
CA PHE A 164 -30.17 -8.39 -10.93
C PHE A 164 -30.04 -6.88 -11.13
N LYS A 165 -30.77 -6.10 -10.31
CA LYS A 165 -30.63 -4.65 -10.23
C LYS A 165 -29.25 -4.30 -9.70
N LEU A 166 -28.48 -3.54 -10.49
CA LEU A 166 -27.15 -3.11 -10.11
C LEU A 166 -27.20 -2.15 -8.91
N PRO A 167 -26.44 -2.39 -7.83
CA PRO A 167 -26.33 -1.43 -6.74
C PRO A 167 -25.86 -0.07 -7.25
N ARG A 168 -26.52 1.00 -6.80
CA ARG A 168 -26.15 2.37 -7.18
C ARG A 168 -24.69 2.64 -6.81
N GLY A 169 -23.89 3.11 -7.78
CA GLY A 169 -22.48 3.46 -7.61
C GLY A 169 -21.49 2.29 -7.66
N MET A 170 -21.93 1.06 -7.95
CA MET A 170 -21.04 -0.09 -8.12
C MET A 170 -20.31 -0.02 -9.47
N THR A 171 -18.97 -0.06 -9.45
CA THR A 171 -18.12 -0.01 -10.66
C THR A 171 -17.55 -1.39 -10.98
N THR A 172 -16.89 -1.57 -12.14
CA THR A 172 -16.32 -2.86 -12.57
C THR A 172 -15.17 -3.37 -11.68
N ARG A 173 -14.76 -2.57 -10.70
CA ARG A 173 -13.69 -2.89 -9.72
C ARG A 173 -14.24 -3.39 -8.40
N ASP A 174 -15.54 -3.25 -8.24
CA ASP A 174 -16.25 -3.66 -7.06
C ASP A 174 -16.66 -5.11 -7.18
N ASP A 175 -16.39 -5.86 -6.11
CA ASP A 175 -16.86 -7.21 -5.93
C ASP A 175 -17.95 -7.24 -4.85
N LEU A 176 -18.93 -8.11 -5.02
CA LEU A 176 -19.87 -8.51 -3.99
C LEU A 176 -19.50 -9.89 -3.45
N CYS A 177 -19.73 -10.12 -2.17
CA CYS A 177 -19.77 -11.48 -1.64
C CYS A 177 -21.06 -12.20 -2.04
N ALA A 178 -21.04 -13.53 -1.96
CA ALA A 178 -22.22 -14.38 -2.19
C ALA A 178 -23.46 -13.89 -1.42
N ASP A 179 -23.34 -13.60 -0.12
CA ASP A 179 -24.49 -13.19 0.69
C ASP A 179 -25.11 -11.87 0.21
N CYS A 180 -24.29 -10.90 -0.23
CA CYS A 180 -24.79 -9.62 -0.71
C CYS A 180 -25.33 -9.72 -2.13
N PHE A 181 -24.70 -10.56 -2.96
CA PHE A 181 -25.13 -10.87 -4.32
C PHE A 181 -26.50 -11.56 -4.33
N ASN A 182 -26.68 -12.59 -3.50
CA ASN A 182 -27.94 -13.33 -3.40
C ASN A 182 -29.10 -12.50 -2.82
N LYS A 183 -28.80 -11.37 -2.17
CA LYS A 183 -29.78 -10.40 -1.66
C LYS A 183 -30.13 -9.30 -2.67
N LEU A 184 -29.60 -9.36 -3.90
CA LEU A 184 -30.00 -8.42 -4.96
C LEU A 184 -31.38 -8.77 -5.49
N THR A 185 -32.14 -7.76 -5.85
CA THR A 185 -33.46 -7.92 -6.45
C THR A 185 -33.32 -8.09 -7.96
N LYS A 186 -34.16 -8.93 -8.56
CA LYS A 186 -34.24 -9.05 -10.03
C LYS A 186 -34.91 -7.82 -10.62
N HIS A 187 -34.60 -7.56 -11.89
CA HIS A 187 -35.36 -6.62 -12.71
C HIS A 187 -36.81 -7.06 -12.86
#